data_AF-A0A7L2ICM1-F1
#
_entry.id   AF-A0A7L2ICM1-F1
#
_cell.length_a   1.000
_cell.length_b   1.000
_cell.length_c   1.000
_cell.angle_alpha   90.00
_cell.angle_beta   90.00
_cell.angle_gamma   90.00
#
_symmetry.space_group_name_H-M   'P 1'
#
loop_
_entity.id
_entity.type
_entity.pdbx_description
1 polymer ?
#
loop_
_entity_poly.entity_id
_entity_poly.type
_entity_poly.pdbx_seq_one_letter_code
_entity_poly.pdbx_strand_id
1 'polypeptide(L)'
;MLRFVVTLFAVITSSTCKKYGCLEGDTHKPKPSPEPNMHECTLYSKSSCCYADFTEQLAHSPVIKVNNSYWNRCGQLSKSCEDFTKKIECFYQCSPHAARWIHPNSTAAIRFVPLCQSFCDDWYEACKDDSICVHNWLRDWEWDESGENHCKNKCIPYSEMYANGTDICQNMWGESFKVSESSCLCLQMNKKDTV
;
A
#
# COMPACT_ATOMS: atom_id res chain seq x y z
N MET A 1 5.16 67.03 5.08
CA MET A 1 6.00 65.85 5.37
C MET A 1 5.08 64.67 5.62
N LEU A 2 4.98 63.72 4.68
CA LEU A 2 4.14 62.53 4.83
C LEU A 2 5.04 61.30 4.83
N ARG A 3 5.11 60.59 5.97
CA ARG A 3 5.93 59.38 6.12
C ARG A 3 5.06 58.16 5.82
N PHE A 4 5.34 57.46 4.72
CA PHE A 4 4.74 56.16 4.42
C PHE A 4 5.47 55.08 5.22
N VAL A 5 4.76 54.39 6.11
CA VAL A 5 5.26 53.22 6.82
C VAL A 5 4.86 52.00 6.00
N VAL A 6 5.84 51.32 5.40
CA VAL A 6 5.63 50.06 4.69
C VAL A 6 5.81 48.93 5.70
N THR A 7 4.70 48.33 6.12
CA THR A 7 4.70 47.13 6.95
C THR A 7 4.91 45.89 6.06
N LEU A 8 6.10 45.31 6.13
CA LEU A 8 6.41 44.02 5.51
C LEU A 8 5.74 42.90 6.34
N PHE A 9 4.69 42.28 5.80
CA PHE A 9 4.16 41.03 6.35
C PHE A 9 5.08 39.89 5.93
N ALA A 10 5.86 39.37 6.87
CA ALA A 10 6.61 38.13 6.69
C ALA A 10 5.61 36.95 6.65
N VAL A 11 5.41 36.36 5.47
CA VAL A 11 4.65 35.12 5.31
C VAL A 11 5.53 33.98 5.82
N ILE A 12 5.26 33.53 7.05
CA ILE A 12 5.91 32.34 7.61
C ILE A 12 5.25 31.13 6.95
N THR A 13 5.82 30.67 5.83
CA THR A 13 5.45 29.38 5.25
C THR A 13 5.93 28.30 6.20
N SER A 14 5.01 27.69 6.95
CA SER A 14 5.25 26.46 7.68
C SER A 14 5.68 25.37 6.69
N SER A 15 6.98 25.14 6.57
CA SER A 15 7.52 23.98 5.88
C SER A 15 7.20 22.77 6.74
N THR A 16 6.14 22.04 6.40
CA THR A 16 5.93 20.70 6.95
C THR A 16 7.17 19.87 6.62
N CYS A 17 7.95 19.54 7.65
CA CYS A 17 9.14 18.73 7.50
C CYS A 17 8.69 17.37 6.95
N LYS A 18 8.94 17.10 5.64
CA LYS A 18 8.68 15.77 5.07
C LYS A 18 9.39 14.75 5.96
N LYS A 19 8.65 13.81 6.53
CA LYS A 19 9.23 12.76 7.39
C LYS A 19 10.20 11.95 6.51
N TYR A 20 11.50 12.16 6.68
CA TYR A 20 12.58 11.48 5.95
C TYR A 20 12.90 10.08 6.53
N GLY A 21 11.85 9.36 6.92
CA GLY A 21 11.96 8.04 7.54
C GLY A 21 10.96 7.07 6.92
N CYS A 22 11.04 5.81 7.32
CA CYS A 22 10.05 4.81 6.95
C CYS A 22 8.84 4.87 7.89
N LEU A 23 7.83 4.04 7.58
CA LEU A 23 6.79 3.72 8.55
C LEU A 23 7.42 2.99 9.74
N GLU A 24 6.77 3.05 10.89
CA GLU A 24 7.20 2.38 12.12
C GLU A 24 6.33 1.13 12.34
N GLY A 25 6.21 0.29 11.31
CA GLY A 25 5.60 -1.04 11.43
C GLY A 25 6.64 -2.11 11.75
N ASP A 26 6.16 -3.32 12.07
CA ASP A 26 6.99 -4.41 12.61
C ASP A 26 8.25 -4.76 11.79
N THR A 27 8.14 -4.67 10.45
CA THR A 27 9.17 -5.09 9.48
C THR A 27 9.90 -3.94 8.81
N HIS A 28 9.60 -2.69 9.17
CA HIS A 28 10.19 -1.52 8.52
C HIS A 28 11.55 -1.16 9.11
N LYS A 29 12.47 -0.75 8.23
CA LYS A 29 13.73 -0.11 8.61
C LYS A 29 13.47 1.26 9.24
N PRO A 30 14.36 1.82 10.06
CA PRO A 30 14.20 3.19 10.56
C PRO A 30 14.25 4.26 9.45
N LYS A 31 15.05 4.03 8.40
CA LYS A 31 15.28 4.96 7.28
C LYS A 31 15.49 4.18 5.98
N PRO A 32 15.10 4.75 4.83
CA PRO A 32 15.33 4.10 3.55
C PRO A 32 16.83 4.05 3.21
N SER A 33 17.28 2.91 2.71
CA SER A 33 18.65 2.72 2.21
C SER A 33 18.67 1.66 1.09
N PRO A 34 19.74 1.58 0.28
CA PRO A 34 19.84 0.55 -0.77
C PRO A 34 19.73 -0.88 -0.20
N GLU A 35 19.04 -1.76 -0.92
CA GLU A 35 18.87 -3.18 -0.63
C GLU A 35 19.17 -3.99 -1.91
N PRO A 36 20.44 -4.42 -2.10
CA PRO A 36 20.86 -5.00 -3.38
C PRO A 36 20.35 -6.44 -3.61
N ASN A 37 19.96 -7.15 -2.55
CA ASN A 37 19.64 -8.58 -2.60
C ASN A 37 18.12 -8.85 -2.54
N MET A 38 17.30 -7.90 -2.96
CA MET A 38 15.84 -8.08 -2.98
C MET A 38 15.43 -9.13 -4.03
N HIS A 39 14.64 -10.12 -3.63
CA HIS A 39 14.10 -11.16 -4.51
C HIS A 39 12.78 -10.75 -5.19
N GLU A 40 12.07 -9.80 -4.60
CA GLU A 40 10.87 -9.16 -5.10
C GLU A 40 10.86 -7.68 -4.64
N CYS A 41 9.90 -6.85 -5.08
CA CYS A 41 9.80 -5.44 -4.71
C CYS A 41 10.99 -4.61 -5.21
N THR A 42 11.68 -5.09 -6.25
CA THR A 42 12.94 -4.54 -6.78
C THR A 42 12.83 -3.12 -7.33
N LEU A 43 11.61 -2.63 -7.56
CA LEU A 43 11.29 -1.22 -7.83
C LEU A 43 11.94 -0.29 -6.78
N TYR A 44 12.06 -0.75 -5.54
CA TYR A 44 12.57 0.02 -4.41
C TYR A 44 14.04 -0.29 -4.03
N SER A 45 14.73 -1.15 -4.78
CA SER A 45 16.09 -1.63 -4.44
C SER A 45 17.15 -0.55 -4.19
N LYS A 46 17.07 0.59 -4.89
CA LYS A 46 18.02 1.70 -4.71
C LYS A 46 17.78 2.49 -3.42
N SER A 47 16.60 2.42 -2.84
CA SER A 47 16.21 3.12 -1.61
C SER A 47 14.95 2.45 -1.06
N SER A 48 15.13 1.50 -0.14
CA SER A 48 14.06 0.64 0.39
C SER A 48 13.88 0.81 1.89
N CYS A 49 12.63 0.76 2.32
CA CYS A 49 12.19 0.71 3.72
C CYS A 49 12.00 -0.70 4.28
N CYS A 50 12.08 -1.74 3.46
CA CYS A 50 12.09 -3.14 3.91
C CYS A 50 13.50 -3.72 3.80
N TYR A 51 13.78 -4.79 4.53
CA TYR A 51 14.99 -5.61 4.35
C TYR A 51 14.76 -6.65 3.25
N ALA A 52 15.84 -7.20 2.68
CA ALA A 52 15.75 -8.21 1.62
C ALA A 52 15.06 -9.52 2.06
N ASP A 53 15.20 -9.93 3.33
CA ASP A 53 14.57 -11.13 3.90
C ASP A 53 13.03 -11.11 3.82
N PHE A 54 12.42 -9.94 3.99
CA PHE A 54 10.98 -9.75 3.76
C PHE A 54 10.60 -10.15 2.31
N THR A 55 11.41 -9.76 1.34
CA THR A 55 11.11 -9.99 -0.08
C THR A 55 11.23 -11.46 -0.50
N GLU A 56 11.94 -12.28 0.28
CA GLU A 56 12.03 -13.74 0.03
C GLU A 56 10.66 -14.42 0.13
N GLN A 57 9.80 -13.93 1.03
CA GLN A 57 8.42 -14.44 1.21
C GLN A 57 7.57 -14.26 -0.05
N LEU A 58 7.92 -13.28 -0.89
CA LEU A 58 7.23 -12.94 -2.11
C LEU A 58 7.93 -13.51 -3.35
N ALA A 59 9.09 -14.16 -3.23
CA ALA A 59 9.91 -14.54 -4.39
C ALA A 59 9.26 -15.61 -5.27
N HIS A 60 8.48 -16.51 -4.69
CA HIS A 60 7.88 -17.65 -5.37
C HIS A 60 6.37 -17.49 -5.50
N SER A 61 5.83 -17.98 -6.62
CA SER A 61 4.39 -18.05 -6.87
C SER A 61 3.98 -19.53 -6.89
N PRO A 62 2.88 -19.93 -6.21
CA PRO A 62 1.97 -19.06 -5.47
C PRO A 62 2.50 -18.55 -4.14
N VAL A 63 2.14 -17.31 -3.81
CA VAL A 63 2.30 -16.75 -2.47
C VAL A 63 1.17 -17.29 -1.59
N ILE A 64 1.53 -18.17 -0.67
CA ILE A 64 0.55 -18.77 0.26
C ILE A 64 0.35 -17.90 1.49
N LYS A 65 1.45 -17.42 2.08
CA LYS A 65 1.48 -16.71 3.35
C LYS A 65 2.56 -15.62 3.32
N VAL A 66 2.23 -14.45 3.85
CA VAL A 66 3.16 -13.35 4.11
C VAL A 66 3.04 -12.99 5.59
N ASN A 67 4.14 -13.08 6.33
CA ASN A 67 4.18 -13.05 7.78
C ASN A 67 3.15 -14.04 8.36
N ASN A 68 2.12 -13.55 9.07
CA ASN A 68 1.05 -14.38 9.62
C ASN A 68 -0.23 -14.40 8.77
N SER A 69 -0.24 -13.74 7.61
CA SER A 69 -1.44 -13.60 6.76
C SER A 69 -1.39 -14.53 5.56
N TYR A 70 -2.33 -15.46 5.48
CA TYR A 70 -2.56 -16.31 4.32
C TYR A 70 -3.35 -15.58 3.25
N TRP A 71 -2.86 -15.65 2.02
CA TRP A 71 -3.49 -15.05 0.84
C TRP A 71 -4.43 -16.02 0.13
N ASN A 72 -4.37 -17.32 0.47
CA ASN A 72 -5.09 -18.39 -0.21
C ASN A 72 -6.32 -18.91 0.56
N ARG A 73 -6.90 -18.13 1.48
CA ARG A 73 -8.02 -18.59 2.33
C ARG A 73 -9.28 -18.96 1.57
N CYS A 74 -9.44 -18.46 0.35
CA CYS A 74 -10.53 -18.81 -0.57
C CYS A 74 -10.07 -19.58 -1.81
N GLY A 75 -8.90 -20.23 -1.73
CA GLY A 75 -8.23 -20.83 -2.88
C GLY A 75 -7.02 -19.99 -3.32
N GLN A 76 -6.21 -20.57 -4.20
CA GLN A 76 -5.03 -19.90 -4.72
C GLN A 76 -5.42 -18.79 -5.68
N LEU A 77 -4.87 -17.59 -5.48
CA LEU A 77 -5.07 -16.47 -6.39
C LEU A 77 -4.50 -16.78 -7.78
N SER A 78 -5.17 -16.28 -8.81
CA SER A 78 -4.65 -16.19 -10.16
C SER A 78 -3.35 -15.38 -10.16
N LYS A 79 -2.47 -15.67 -11.13
CA LYS A 79 -1.17 -15.02 -11.17
C LYS A 79 -1.29 -13.50 -11.31
N SER A 80 -2.24 -13.04 -12.13
CA SER A 80 -2.50 -11.61 -12.32
C SER A 80 -2.99 -10.94 -11.04
N CYS A 81 -3.92 -11.56 -10.31
CA CYS A 81 -4.40 -11.01 -9.05
C CYS A 81 -3.29 -10.96 -7.99
N GLU A 82 -2.52 -12.05 -7.86
CA GLU A 82 -1.36 -12.12 -6.98
C GLU A 82 -0.36 -10.99 -7.27
N ASP A 83 -0.05 -10.72 -8.54
CA ASP A 83 0.89 -9.66 -8.91
C ASP A 83 0.45 -8.26 -8.45
N PHE A 84 -0.85 -7.95 -8.44
CA PHE A 84 -1.35 -6.69 -7.89
C PHE A 84 -1.27 -6.65 -6.37
N THR A 85 -1.63 -7.73 -5.68
CA THR A 85 -1.50 -7.83 -4.22
C THR A 85 -0.03 -7.67 -3.80
N LYS A 86 0.91 -8.29 -4.52
CA LYS A 86 2.35 -8.11 -4.29
C LYS A 86 2.80 -6.67 -4.49
N LYS A 87 2.32 -5.97 -5.53
CA LYS A 87 2.67 -4.55 -5.75
C LYS A 87 2.27 -3.67 -4.56
N ILE A 88 1.08 -3.89 -4.00
CA ILE A 88 0.59 -3.13 -2.83
C ILE A 88 1.39 -3.47 -1.58
N GLU A 89 1.65 -4.75 -1.33
CA GLU A 89 2.48 -5.19 -0.19
C GLU A 89 3.90 -4.61 -0.31
N CYS A 90 4.52 -4.69 -1.49
CA CYS A 90 5.81 -4.09 -1.77
C CYS A 90 5.81 -2.57 -1.56
N PHE A 91 4.76 -1.86 -1.95
CA PHE A 91 4.65 -0.43 -1.70
C PHE A 91 4.61 -0.13 -0.20
N TYR A 92 3.75 -0.81 0.54
CA TYR A 92 3.60 -0.59 1.98
C TYR A 92 4.93 -0.83 2.70
N GLN A 93 5.55 -1.97 2.45
CA GLN A 93 6.74 -2.43 3.17
C GLN A 93 8.03 -1.72 2.73
N CYS A 94 8.21 -1.54 1.42
CA CYS A 94 9.51 -1.20 0.85
C CYS A 94 9.59 0.23 0.31
N SER A 95 8.48 0.90 0.03
CA SER A 95 8.53 2.23 -0.58
C SER A 95 9.23 3.24 0.35
N PRO A 96 10.26 3.97 -0.14
CA PRO A 96 10.91 5.03 0.62
C PRO A 96 10.01 6.26 0.82
N HIS A 97 8.79 6.22 0.29
CA HIS A 97 7.86 7.34 0.25
C HIS A 97 6.52 7.03 0.92
N ALA A 98 6.24 5.80 1.33
CA ALA A 98 4.98 5.44 1.99
C ALA A 98 4.70 6.31 3.22
N ALA A 99 5.73 6.60 4.03
CA ALA A 99 5.62 7.45 5.21
C ALA A 99 5.23 8.92 4.93
N ARG A 100 5.20 9.37 3.66
CA ARG A 100 4.63 10.68 3.30
C ARG A 100 3.12 10.74 3.57
N TRP A 101 2.47 9.58 3.61
CA TRP A 101 1.05 9.41 3.89
C TRP A 101 0.80 8.70 5.22
N ILE A 102 1.72 8.83 6.18
CA ILE A 102 1.57 8.22 7.51
C ILE A 102 0.26 8.65 8.18
N HIS A 103 -0.44 7.72 8.80
CA HIS A 103 -1.68 8.02 9.53
C HIS A 103 -1.34 8.86 10.78
N PRO A 104 -2.07 9.94 11.08
CA PRO A 104 -1.73 10.85 12.19
C PRO A 104 -1.76 10.16 13.57
N ASN A 105 -2.56 9.11 13.72
CA ASN A 105 -2.72 8.37 14.98
C ASN A 105 -2.04 7.00 14.99
N SER A 106 -1.30 6.62 13.93
CA SER A 106 -0.61 5.33 13.87
C SER A 106 0.61 5.43 12.96
N THR A 107 1.80 5.24 13.53
CA THR A 107 3.06 5.41 12.79
C THR A 107 3.38 4.24 11.86
N ALA A 108 2.69 3.10 12.01
CA ALA A 108 2.77 1.97 11.11
C ALA A 108 1.78 2.08 9.93
N ALA A 109 0.69 2.84 10.07
CA ALA A 109 -0.36 2.90 9.05
C ALA A 109 -0.15 4.04 8.05
N ILE A 110 -0.71 3.86 6.86
CA ILE A 110 -0.83 4.90 5.82
C ILE A 110 -2.28 5.36 5.70
N ARG A 111 -2.50 6.54 5.13
CA ARG A 111 -3.82 7.12 4.89
C ARG A 111 -3.86 7.92 3.60
N PHE A 112 -4.87 7.66 2.77
CA PHE A 112 -5.17 8.41 1.55
C PHE A 112 -4.00 8.51 0.55
N VAL A 113 -3.24 7.42 0.41
CA VAL A 113 -2.26 7.28 -0.67
C VAL A 113 -3.01 7.34 -2.01
N PRO A 114 -2.67 8.27 -2.93
CA PRO A 114 -3.41 8.46 -4.16
C PRO A 114 -3.01 7.42 -5.20
N LEU A 115 -3.88 6.44 -5.45
CA LEU A 115 -3.70 5.46 -6.53
C LEU A 115 -4.29 5.97 -7.84
N CYS A 116 -3.67 5.61 -8.96
CA CYS A 116 -4.23 5.92 -10.27
C CYS A 116 -5.49 5.09 -10.51
N GLN A 117 -6.55 5.70 -11.06
CA GLN A 117 -7.80 4.99 -11.41
C GLN A 117 -7.51 3.75 -12.28
N SER A 118 -6.65 3.90 -13.30
CA SER A 118 -6.29 2.78 -14.18
C SER A 118 -5.63 1.62 -13.45
N PHE A 119 -4.80 1.87 -12.43
CA PHE A 119 -4.20 0.81 -11.62
C PHE A 119 -5.25 0.04 -10.85
N CYS A 120 -6.24 0.76 -10.29
CA CYS A 120 -7.33 0.18 -9.53
C CYS A 120 -8.29 -0.64 -10.41
N ASP A 121 -8.60 -0.14 -11.60
CA ASP A 121 -9.43 -0.85 -12.58
C ASP A 121 -8.73 -2.14 -13.06
N ASP A 122 -7.43 -2.06 -13.38
CA ASP A 122 -6.65 -3.23 -13.79
C ASP A 122 -6.53 -4.26 -12.65
N TRP A 123 -6.41 -3.80 -11.40
CA TRP A 123 -6.39 -4.70 -10.24
C TRP A 123 -7.73 -5.44 -10.10
N TYR A 124 -8.84 -4.70 -10.15
CA TYR A 124 -10.17 -5.30 -10.11
C TYR A 124 -10.37 -6.33 -11.23
N GLU A 125 -10.04 -5.95 -12.48
CA GLU A 125 -10.18 -6.86 -13.63
C GLU A 125 -9.30 -8.11 -13.47
N ALA A 126 -8.09 -7.96 -12.95
CA ALA A 126 -7.17 -9.07 -12.71
C ALA A 126 -7.64 -10.05 -11.63
N CYS A 127 -8.49 -9.61 -10.70
CA CYS A 127 -8.98 -10.40 -9.56
C CYS A 127 -10.45 -10.79 -9.65
N LYS A 128 -11.24 -10.25 -10.58
CA LYS A 128 -12.71 -10.31 -10.56
C LYS A 128 -13.31 -11.73 -10.44
N ASP A 129 -12.60 -12.74 -10.95
CA ASP A 129 -13.01 -14.15 -10.93
C ASP A 129 -12.32 -14.97 -9.82
N ASP A 130 -11.32 -14.39 -9.15
CA ASP A 130 -10.75 -14.94 -7.91
C ASP A 130 -11.76 -14.84 -6.77
N SER A 131 -11.53 -15.59 -5.68
CA SER A 131 -12.44 -15.63 -4.54
C SER A 131 -11.85 -15.01 -3.27
N ILE A 132 -12.72 -14.44 -2.46
CA ILE A 132 -12.41 -13.66 -1.25
C ILE A 132 -13.54 -13.81 -0.23
N CYS A 133 -13.23 -13.67 1.07
CA CYS A 133 -14.21 -13.82 2.15
C CYS A 133 -14.30 -12.60 3.09
N VAL A 134 -13.53 -11.57 2.82
CA VAL A 134 -13.45 -10.34 3.63
C VAL A 134 -13.46 -9.12 2.72
N HIS A 135 -14.22 -8.10 3.10
CA HIS A 135 -14.27 -6.86 2.33
C HIS A 135 -13.06 -5.97 2.67
N ASN A 136 -12.72 -5.85 3.97
CA ASN A 136 -11.52 -5.18 4.46
C ASN A 136 -10.48 -6.19 4.95
N TRP A 137 -9.36 -6.28 4.23
CA TRP A 137 -8.25 -7.22 4.48
C TRP A 137 -7.45 -6.93 5.75
N LEU A 138 -7.60 -5.75 6.35
CA LEU A 138 -6.88 -5.39 7.57
C LEU A 138 -7.71 -5.71 8.82
N ARG A 139 -9.04 -5.78 8.72
CA ARG A 139 -9.94 -5.79 9.90
C ARG A 139 -10.93 -6.94 9.95
N ASP A 140 -11.35 -7.47 8.81
CA ASP A 140 -12.54 -8.34 8.79
C ASP A 140 -12.23 -9.82 9.06
N TRP A 141 -10.96 -10.19 9.23
CA TRP A 141 -10.54 -11.55 9.56
C TRP A 141 -10.93 -11.98 10.99
N GLU A 142 -11.14 -13.28 11.19
CA GLU A 142 -10.96 -13.95 12.48
C GLU A 142 -9.47 -14.26 12.66
N TRP A 143 -8.94 -14.15 13.87
CA TRP A 143 -7.54 -14.47 14.15
C TRP A 143 -7.49 -15.58 15.19
N ASP A 144 -6.75 -16.65 14.90
CA ASP A 144 -6.58 -17.76 15.84
C ASP A 144 -5.49 -17.48 16.90
N GLU A 145 -5.29 -18.44 17.81
CA GLU A 145 -4.29 -18.34 18.88
C GLU A 145 -2.84 -18.23 18.36
N SER A 146 -2.58 -18.69 17.13
CA SER A 146 -1.28 -18.55 16.46
C SER A 146 -1.13 -17.25 15.69
N GLY A 147 -2.16 -16.40 15.70
CA GLY A 147 -2.19 -15.13 15.00
C GLY A 147 -2.38 -15.27 13.50
N GLU A 148 -2.96 -16.38 13.01
CA GLU A 148 -3.28 -16.57 11.60
C GLU A 148 -4.71 -16.12 11.27
N ASN A 149 -4.91 -15.53 10.09
CA ASN A 149 -6.20 -15.00 9.64
C ASN A 149 -7.15 -16.10 9.15
N HIS A 150 -8.45 -16.04 9.44
CA HIS A 150 -9.46 -17.01 8.99
C HIS A 150 -10.72 -16.30 8.50
N CYS A 151 -11.39 -16.91 7.52
CA CYS A 151 -12.62 -16.38 6.96
C CYS A 151 -13.79 -16.44 7.95
N LYS A 152 -14.44 -15.31 8.19
CA LYS A 152 -15.74 -15.24 8.90
C LYS A 152 -16.92 -15.62 7.99
N ASN A 153 -16.81 -15.23 6.72
CA ASN A 153 -17.88 -15.35 5.74
C ASN A 153 -17.54 -16.39 4.67
N LYS A 154 -18.54 -16.73 3.84
CA LYS A 154 -18.33 -17.57 2.67
C LYS A 154 -17.41 -16.88 1.67
N CYS A 155 -16.61 -17.67 0.97
CA CYS A 155 -15.85 -17.21 -0.18
C CYS A 155 -16.80 -16.89 -1.33
N ILE A 156 -16.67 -15.69 -1.89
CA ILE A 156 -17.41 -15.20 -3.06
C ILE A 156 -16.41 -14.61 -4.05
N PRO A 157 -16.76 -14.49 -5.35
CA PRO A 157 -15.93 -13.80 -6.32
C PRO A 157 -15.63 -12.35 -5.93
N TYR A 158 -14.46 -11.82 -6.31
CA TYR A 158 -14.16 -10.39 -6.09
C TYR A 158 -15.17 -9.47 -6.78
N SER A 159 -15.70 -9.87 -7.93
CA SER A 159 -16.75 -9.13 -8.64
C SER A 159 -18.09 -9.06 -7.90
N GLU A 160 -18.32 -9.96 -6.93
CA GLU A 160 -19.46 -9.87 -6.02
C GLU A 160 -19.11 -9.07 -4.75
N MET A 161 -17.85 -9.13 -4.30
CA MET A 161 -17.38 -8.42 -3.11
C MET A 161 -17.22 -6.91 -3.34
N TYR A 162 -16.72 -6.52 -4.52
CA TYR A 162 -16.40 -5.15 -4.88
C TYR A 162 -17.12 -4.76 -6.17
N ALA A 163 -17.66 -3.54 -6.23
CA ALA A 163 -18.41 -3.08 -7.38
C ALA A 163 -17.54 -2.74 -8.61
N ASN A 164 -16.28 -2.31 -8.41
CA ASN A 164 -15.33 -1.89 -9.45
C ASN A 164 -13.93 -1.64 -8.87
N GLY A 165 -13.01 -1.15 -9.72
CA GLY A 165 -11.66 -0.74 -9.36
C GLY A 165 -11.57 0.28 -8.22
N THR A 166 -12.42 1.30 -8.23
CA THR A 166 -12.45 2.28 -7.15
C THR A 166 -12.83 1.65 -5.83
N ASP A 167 -13.80 0.74 -5.85
CA ASP A 167 -14.29 0.09 -4.64
C ASP A 167 -13.22 -0.80 -4.00
N ILE A 168 -12.53 -1.64 -4.79
CA ILE A 168 -11.45 -2.50 -4.27
C ILE A 168 -10.32 -1.66 -3.66
N CYS A 169 -9.88 -0.59 -4.34
CA CYS A 169 -8.78 0.25 -3.87
C CYS A 169 -9.13 1.03 -2.60
N GLN A 170 -10.36 1.51 -2.45
CA GLN A 170 -10.76 2.34 -1.30
C GLN A 170 -11.17 1.55 -0.08
N ASN A 171 -11.49 0.26 -0.25
CA ASN A 171 -12.07 -0.52 0.85
C ASN A 171 -11.21 -1.69 1.30
N MET A 172 -10.48 -2.36 0.40
CA MET A 172 -9.71 -3.55 0.76
C MET A 172 -8.71 -3.27 1.88
N TRP A 173 -7.99 -2.16 1.83
CA TRP A 173 -7.04 -1.75 2.88
C TRP A 173 -7.59 -0.61 3.77
N GLY A 174 -8.92 -0.47 3.85
CA GLY A 174 -9.57 0.64 4.55
C GLY A 174 -9.11 2.00 4.05
N GLU A 175 -8.87 2.95 4.95
CA GLU A 175 -8.49 4.32 4.58
C GLU A 175 -7.05 4.49 4.04
N SER A 176 -6.32 3.38 3.83
CA SER A 176 -4.93 3.40 3.36
C SER A 176 -4.78 4.08 2.01
N PHE A 177 -5.68 3.79 1.08
CA PHE A 177 -5.65 4.27 -0.29
C PHE A 177 -6.90 5.06 -0.63
N LYS A 178 -6.74 5.97 -1.59
CA LYS A 178 -7.85 6.63 -2.29
C LYS A 178 -7.56 6.65 -3.77
N VAL A 179 -8.59 6.69 -4.61
CA VAL A 179 -8.37 6.90 -6.03
C VAL A 179 -8.20 8.37 -6.33
N SER A 180 -7.17 8.70 -7.11
CA SER A 180 -6.90 10.08 -7.56
C SER A 180 -7.78 10.42 -8.76
N GLU A 181 -8.34 11.63 -8.78
CA GLU A 181 -8.99 12.19 -9.98
C GLU A 181 -7.95 12.53 -11.07
N SER A 182 -6.68 12.67 -10.70
CA SER A 182 -5.60 12.94 -11.66
C SER A 182 -5.04 11.65 -12.20
N SER A 183 -4.90 11.56 -13.53
CA SER A 183 -4.17 10.49 -14.20
C SER A 183 -2.64 10.65 -14.16
N CYS A 184 -2.14 11.73 -13.55
CA CYS A 184 -0.70 12.05 -13.48
C CYS A 184 -0.21 12.13 -12.03
N LEU A 185 -0.97 12.79 -11.15
CA LEU A 185 -0.64 12.93 -9.72
C LEU A 185 -1.21 11.74 -8.93
N CYS A 186 -0.69 10.54 -9.22
CA CYS A 186 -1.14 9.28 -8.65
C CYS A 186 -0.04 8.21 -8.72
N LEU A 187 -0.17 7.15 -7.94
CA LEU A 187 0.74 6.01 -7.91
C LEU A 187 0.12 4.80 -8.59
N GLN A 188 0.94 4.06 -9.32
CA GLN A 188 0.54 2.85 -10.05
C GLN A 188 1.58 1.73 -9.90
N MET A 189 2.42 1.83 -8.87
CA MET A 189 3.35 0.82 -8.37
C MET A 189 4.34 0.35 -9.44
N ASN A 190 4.87 1.31 -10.20
CA ASN A 190 5.85 1.05 -11.24
C ASN A 190 6.77 2.27 -11.45
N LYS A 191 7.66 2.18 -12.44
CA LYS A 191 8.67 3.21 -12.73
C LYS A 191 8.08 4.60 -13.06
N LYS A 192 6.78 4.72 -13.39
CA LYS A 192 6.18 6.05 -13.60
C LYS A 192 5.96 6.82 -12.30
N ASP A 193 5.98 6.15 -11.14
CA ASP A 193 5.81 6.81 -9.83
C ASP A 193 7.02 7.67 -9.43
N THR A 194 8.12 7.59 -10.18
CA THR A 194 9.31 8.45 -9.97
C THR A 194 9.25 9.76 -10.76
N VAL A 195 8.23 9.94 -11.60
CA VAL A 195 8.02 11.13 -12.45
C VAL A 195 7.43 12.28 -11.63
#